data_AF-A0A059F3K7-F1
#
_entry.id   AF-A0A059F3K7-F1
#
_cell.length_a   1.000
_cell.length_b   1.000
_cell.length_c   1.000
_cell.angle_alpha   90.00
_cell.angle_beta   90.00
_cell.angle_gamma   90.00
#
_symmetry.space_group_name_H-M   'P 1'
#
loop_
_entity.id
_entity.type
_entity.pdbx_description
1 polymer ?
#
loop_
_entity_poly.entity_id
_entity_poly.type
_entity_poly.pdbx_seq_one_letter_code
_entity_poly.pdbx_strand_id
1 'polypeptide(L)'
;MKLPQGKYKVIATLDISRSLFTQQENKTVVNTNVHKVLLQNGEENYIAFFLGTNFGPNSVIEIKNDSEVPIIKNEDYFVIKRNDPSINLEMVKQLLEKNKINKN
;
A
#
# COMPACT_ATOMS: atom_id res chain seq x y z
N MET A 1 3.10 -5.00 16.58
CA MET A 1 4.34 -4.26 16.29
C MET A 1 3.93 -2.81 16.17
N LYS A 2 4.52 -1.92 16.99
CA LYS A 2 4.17 -0.51 17.02
C LYS A 2 4.94 0.22 15.91
N LEU A 3 4.30 1.10 15.16
CA LEU A 3 4.97 1.98 14.19
C LEU A 3 5.28 3.29 14.90
N PRO A 4 6.55 3.62 15.18
CA PRO A 4 6.91 4.84 15.88
C PRO A 4 6.54 6.09 15.07
N GLN A 5 6.34 7.21 15.77
CA GLN A 5 6.35 8.51 15.12
C GLN A 5 7.68 8.73 14.39
N GLY A 6 7.63 9.33 13.19
CA GLY A 6 8.84 9.66 12.47
C GLY A 6 8.67 9.77 10.96
N LYS A 7 9.80 10.01 10.28
CA LYS A 7 9.88 10.12 8.82
C LYS A 7 10.28 8.79 8.22
N TYR A 8 9.56 8.38 7.19
CA TYR A 8 9.73 7.09 6.56
C TYR A 8 9.88 7.25 5.06
N LYS A 9 10.84 6.50 4.49
CA LYS A 9 10.90 6.26 3.06
C LYS A 9 9.98 5.10 2.71
N VAL A 10 9.12 5.29 1.70
CA VAL A 10 8.30 4.24 1.14
C VAL A 10 9.16 3.40 0.21
N ILE A 11 9.37 2.12 0.55
CA ILE A 11 10.17 1.20 -0.26
C ILE A 11 9.30 0.48 -1.29
N ALA A 12 8.15 -0.03 -0.85
CA ALA A 12 7.24 -0.76 -1.72
C ALA A 12 5.79 -0.56 -1.28
N THR A 13 4.87 -0.63 -2.25
CA THR A 13 3.43 -0.53 -2.05
C THR A 13 2.76 -1.68 -2.78
N LEU A 14 1.84 -2.37 -2.12
CA LEU A 14 1.04 -3.44 -2.68
C LEU A 14 -0.44 -3.19 -2.39
N ASP A 15 -1.24 -3.02 -3.44
CA ASP A 15 -2.70 -3.00 -3.31
C ASP A 15 -3.21 -4.41 -2.99
N ILE A 16 -3.88 -4.57 -1.85
CA ILE A 16 -4.44 -5.85 -1.38
C ILE A 16 -5.98 -5.85 -1.34
N SER A 17 -6.61 -4.76 -1.78
CA SER A 17 -8.07 -4.55 -1.70
C SER A 17 -8.84 -5.63 -2.46
N ARG A 18 -8.36 -6.00 -3.65
CA ARG A 18 -8.98 -7.04 -4.49
C ARG A 18 -8.85 -8.43 -3.88
N SER A 19 -7.72 -8.74 -3.24
CA SER A 19 -7.49 -10.04 -2.60
C SER A 19 -8.37 -10.26 -1.38
N LEU A 20 -8.65 -9.20 -0.61
CA LEU A 20 -9.55 -9.26 0.54
C LEU A 20 -11.02 -9.37 0.09
N PHE A 21 -11.38 -8.69 -0.99
CA PHE A 21 -12.76 -8.70 -1.50
C PHE A 21 -13.15 -10.04 -2.14
N THR A 22 -12.24 -10.72 -2.85
CA THR A 22 -12.49 -12.10 -3.33
C THR A 22 -12.79 -13.09 -2.21
N GLN A 23 -12.52 -12.74 -0.95
CA GLN A 23 -12.88 -13.56 0.22
C GLN A 23 -14.25 -13.17 0.84
N GLN A 24 -14.86 -12.06 0.44
CA GLN A 24 -16.17 -11.58 0.94
C GLN A 24 -17.14 -11.35 -0.23
N GLU A 25 -17.65 -12.41 -0.83
CA GLU A 25 -18.53 -12.39 -2.01
C GLU A 25 -19.89 -11.67 -1.86
N ASN A 26 -20.17 -10.89 -0.81
CA ASN A 26 -21.56 -10.57 -0.48
C ASN A 26 -21.95 -9.16 -0.02
N LYS A 27 -21.16 -8.09 -0.22
CA LYS A 27 -21.68 -6.72 0.06
C LYS A 27 -21.19 -5.62 -0.90
N THR A 28 -22.15 -4.79 -1.31
CA THR A 28 -22.04 -3.50 -2.00
C THR A 28 -21.40 -2.43 -1.09
N VAL A 29 -20.14 -2.61 -0.69
CA VAL A 29 -19.40 -1.61 0.09
C VAL A 29 -18.47 -0.82 -0.84
N VAL A 30 -18.56 0.51 -0.76
CA VAL A 30 -17.68 1.46 -1.46
C VAL A 30 -16.24 1.16 -1.05
N ASN A 31 -15.41 0.85 -2.04
CA ASN A 31 -14.06 0.31 -1.86
C ASN A 31 -13.08 1.40 -1.44
N THR A 32 -12.65 1.39 -0.18
CA THR A 32 -11.46 2.14 0.24
C THR A 32 -10.25 1.24 0.02
N ASN A 33 -9.47 1.51 -1.02
CA ASN A 33 -8.33 0.66 -1.36
C ASN A 33 -7.35 0.53 -0.17
N VAL A 34 -7.04 -0.70 0.23
CA VAL A 34 -6.05 -1.02 1.27
C VAL A 34 -4.72 -1.32 0.61
N HIS A 35 -3.68 -0.58 0.99
CA HIS A 35 -2.32 -0.79 0.52
C HIS A 35 -1.44 -1.30 1.65
N LYS A 36 -0.80 -2.44 1.46
CA LYS A 36 0.31 -2.89 2.29
C LYS A 36 1.57 -2.16 1.85
N VAL A 37 2.23 -1.47 2.78
CA VAL A 37 3.37 -0.60 2.50
C VAL A 37 4.55 -1.03 3.34
N LEU A 38 5.71 -1.15 2.68
CA LEU A 38 7.01 -1.33 3.33
C LEU A 38 7.64 0.06 3.51
N LEU A 39 7.91 0.41 4.77
CA LEU A 39 8.48 1.66 5.21
C LEU A 39 9.88 1.44 5.76
N GLN A 40 10.78 2.40 5.55
CA GLN A 40 12.13 2.41 6.10
C GLN A 40 12.37 3.68 6.91
N ASN A 41 12.91 3.52 8.12
CA ASN A 41 13.39 4.61 8.97
C ASN A 41 14.80 4.26 9.45
N GLY A 42 15.82 4.93 8.90
CA GLY A 42 17.21 4.52 9.10
C GLY A 42 17.46 3.10 8.58
N GLU A 43 17.95 2.22 9.45
CA GLU A 43 18.23 0.81 9.14
C GLU A 43 17.01 -0.10 9.37
N GLU A 44 15.96 0.40 10.00
CA GLU A 44 14.78 -0.38 10.38
C GLU A 44 13.71 -0.37 9.30
N ASN A 45 13.04 -1.52 9.14
CA ASN A 45 11.95 -1.71 8.20
C ASN A 45 10.65 -2.04 8.92
N TYR A 46 9.56 -1.43 8.46
CA TYR A 46 8.23 -1.56 9.03
C TYR A 46 7.21 -1.89 7.95
N ILE A 47 6.22 -2.71 8.31
CA ILE A 47 5.07 -2.98 7.47
C ILE A 47 3.86 -2.29 8.08
N ALA A 48 3.19 -1.48 7.29
CA ALA A 48 1.94 -0.83 7.65
C ALA A 48 0.92 -0.96 6.52
N PHE A 49 -0.36 -0.89 6.87
CA PHE A 49 -1.48 -0.95 5.96
C PHE A 49 -2.11 0.43 5.91
N PHE A 50 -2.25 1.00 4.73
CA PHE A 50 -2.84 2.31 4.55
C PHE A 50 -4.18 2.22 3.86
N LEU A 51 -5.13 3.04 4.30
CA LEU A 51 -6.43 3.20 3.65
C LEU A 51 -6.38 4.37 2.67
N GLY A 52 -6.52 4.08 1.37
CA GLY A 52 -6.64 5.09 0.32
C GLY A 52 -5.41 5.98 0.16
N THR A 53 -4.25 5.39 -0.18
CA THR A 53 -3.03 6.16 -0.45
C THR A 53 -2.97 6.70 -1.87
N ASN A 54 -2.25 7.81 -2.03
CA ASN A 54 -1.95 8.41 -3.33
C ASN A 54 -0.44 8.53 -3.57
N PHE A 55 0.35 7.69 -2.91
CA PHE A 55 1.81 7.68 -2.99
C PHE A 55 2.33 6.29 -3.35
N GLY A 56 3.41 6.25 -4.13
CA GLY A 56 4.11 5.05 -4.55
C GLY A 56 5.50 4.91 -3.92
N PRO A 57 6.29 3.91 -4.36
CA PRO A 57 7.69 3.73 -3.96
C PRO A 57 8.53 5.00 -4.11
N ASN A 58 9.53 5.18 -3.25
CA ASN A 58 10.39 6.37 -3.12
C ASN A 58 9.72 7.64 -2.61
N SER A 59 8.44 7.59 -2.24
CA SER A 59 7.80 8.67 -1.48
C SER A 59 8.41 8.78 -0.08
N VAL A 60 8.29 9.95 0.54
CA VAL A 60 8.64 10.18 1.94
C VAL A 60 7.37 10.62 2.67
N ILE A 61 7.04 9.91 3.74
CA ILE A 61 5.90 10.23 4.59
C ILE A 61 6.37 10.48 6.02
N GLU A 62 5.56 11.17 6.80
CA GLU A 62 5.77 11.32 8.24
C GLU A 62 4.53 10.87 8.98
N ILE A 63 4.73 9.95 9.92
CA ILE A 63 3.71 9.45 10.82
C ILE A 63 3.63 10.42 11.99
N LYS A 64 2.42 10.95 12.27
CA LYS A 64 2.21 12.03 13.24
C LYS A 64 2.34 11.58 14.69
N ASN A 65 1.87 10.37 14.99
CA ASN A 65 1.88 9.79 16.32
C ASN A 65 2.28 8.32 16.23
N ASP A 66 2.90 7.83 17.29
CA ASP A 66 3.04 6.42 17.57
C ASP A 66 1.75 5.63 17.31
N SER A 67 1.79 4.65 16.40
CA SER A 67 0.62 3.84 16.05
C SER A 67 0.77 2.39 16.54
N GLU A 68 -0.17 1.95 17.37
CA GLU A 68 -0.22 0.58 17.91
C GLU A 68 -0.84 -0.44 16.96
N VAL A 69 -1.64 0.04 16.00
CA VAL A 69 -2.44 -0.78 15.10
C VAL A 69 -1.84 -0.64 13.71
N PRO A 70 -1.68 -1.73 12.94
CA PRO A 70 -0.93 -1.65 11.69
C PRO A 70 -1.71 -0.92 10.58
N ILE A 71 -2.90 -0.36 10.85
CA ILE A 71 -3.70 0.41 9.90
C ILE A 71 -3.47 1.91 10.14
N ILE A 72 -3.05 2.60 9.09
CA ILE A 72 -2.77 4.03 9.05
C ILE A 72 -3.84 4.72 8.20
N LYS A 73 -4.53 5.70 8.77
CA LYS A 73 -5.53 6.52 8.08
C LYS A 73 -4.92 7.78 7.52
N ASN A 74 -5.62 8.47 6.63
CA ASN A 74 -5.13 9.69 5.98
C ASN A 74 -4.83 10.82 6.97
N GLU A 75 -5.53 10.86 8.09
CA GLU A 75 -5.29 11.80 9.18
C GLU A 75 -4.03 11.49 10.01
N ASP A 76 -3.48 10.28 9.95
CA ASP A 76 -2.38 9.82 10.82
C ASP A 76 -0.99 10.14 10.25
N TYR A 77 -0.91 10.59 9.00
CA TYR A 77 0.35 10.89 8.32
C TYR A 77 0.26 12.12 7.43
N PHE A 78 1.40 12.54 6.91
CA PHE A 78 1.50 13.47 5.79
C PHE A 78 2.55 13.01 4.79
N VAL A 79 2.34 13.34 3.52
CA VAL A 79 3.29 13.05 2.44
C VAL A 79 4.22 14.24 2.30
N ILE A 80 5.50 14.08 2.69
CA ILE A 80 6.54 15.10 2.53
C ILE A 80 7.00 15.17 1.09
N LYS A 81 7.27 14.00 0.50
CA LYS A 81 7.67 13.87 -0.90
C LYS A 81 6.78 12.83 -1.55
N ARG A 82 5.99 13.24 -2.53
CA ARG A 82 5.14 12.33 -3.29
C ARG A 82 5.91 11.84 -4.51
N ASN A 83 5.91 10.53 -4.69
CA ASN A 83 6.13 9.91 -5.98
C ASN A 83 4.85 9.18 -6.37
N ASP A 84 4.40 9.31 -7.61
CA ASP A 84 3.16 8.68 -8.01
C ASP A 84 3.31 7.16 -8.12
N PRO A 85 2.25 6.38 -7.84
CA PRO A 85 2.25 4.96 -8.10
C PRO A 85 2.48 4.70 -9.59
N SER A 86 3.64 4.17 -9.94
CA SER A 86 3.93 3.75 -11.32
C SER A 86 3.53 2.30 -11.50
N ILE A 87 2.61 2.04 -12.43
CA ILE A 87 2.27 0.69 -12.86
C ILE A 87 3.11 0.37 -14.09
N ASN A 88 3.91 -0.69 -14.04
CA ASN A 88 4.57 -1.21 -15.24
C ASN A 88 3.52 -1.91 -16.13
N LEU A 89 2.91 -1.14 -17.02
CA LEU A 89 1.85 -1.61 -17.92
C LEU A 89 2.30 -2.76 -18.82
N GLU A 90 3.57 -2.80 -19.20
CA GLU A 90 4.13 -3.89 -20.02
C GLU A 90 4.12 -5.21 -19.26
N MET A 91 4.59 -5.19 -18.01
CA MET A 91 4.56 -6.35 -17.13
C MET A 91 3.11 -6.78 -16.83
N VAL A 92 2.19 -5.82 -16.64
CA VAL A 92 0.76 -6.13 -16.48
C VAL A 92 0.20 -6.84 -17.72
N LYS A 93 0.51 -6.36 -18.93
CA LYS A 93 0.09 -7.03 -20.17
C LYS A 93 0.62 -8.46 -20.26
N GLN A 94 1.91 -8.68 -20.01
CA GLN A 94 2.52 -10.01 -20.02
C GLN A 94 1.88 -10.97 -18.99
N LEU A 95 1.57 -10.46 -17.79
CA LEU A 95 0.90 -11.25 -16.74
C LEU A 95 -0.55 -11.61 -17.12
N LEU A 96 -1.27 -10.69 -17.78
CA LEU A 96 -2.62 -10.95 -18.27
C LEU A 96 -2.62 -11.98 -19.39
N GLU A 97 -1.66 -11.92 -20.31
CA GLU A 97 -1.49 -12.92 -21.37
C GLU A 97 -1.17 -14.31 -20.81
N LYS A 98 -0.24 -14.42 -19.85
CA LYS A 98 0.06 -15.68 -19.16
C LYS A 98 -1.16 -16.29 -18.47
N ASN A 99 -1.99 -15.46 -17.81
CA ASN A 99 -3.19 -15.96 -17.15
C ASN A 99 -4.30 -16.42 -18.12
N LYS A 100 -4.34 -15.88 -19.35
CA LYS A 100 -5.26 -16.38 -20.39
C LYS A 100 -4.85 -17.76 -20.89
N ILE A 101 -3.54 -18.04 -20.96
CA ILE A 101 -3.00 -19.33 -21.39
C ILE A 101 -3.35 -20.43 -20.36
N ASN A 102 -3.36 -20.11 -19.06
CA ASN A 102 -3.65 -21.08 -17.99
C ASN A 102 -5.15 -21.37 -17.76
N LYS A 103 -6.06 -20.84 -18.59
CA LYS A 103 -7.52 -21.08 -18.50
C LYS A 103 -8.06 -22.01 -19.58
N ASN A 104 -7.20 -22.56 -20.43
CA ASN A 104 -7.51 -23.65 -21.37
C ASN A 104 -6.85 -24.95 -20.90
#